data_AF-A0A1J1DXU5-F1
#
_entry.id   AF-A0A1J1DXU5-F1
#
_cell.length_a   1.000
_cell.length_b   1.000
_cell.length_c   1.000
_cell.angle_alpha   90.00
_cell.angle_beta   90.00
_cell.angle_gamma   90.00
#
_symmetry.space_group_name_H-M   'P 1'
#
loop_
_entity.id
_entity.type
_entity.pdbx_description
1 polymer ?
#
loop_
_entity_poly.entity_id
_entity_poly.type
_entity_poly.pdbx_seq_one_letter_code
_entity_poly.pdbx_strand_id
1 'polypeptide(L)'
;MLVKRRLLSFLLLLFIAILVVYKKDIKPVFVSGDILFQDTSRGDISKAIKKVTEDENNSKSFSHVGILQIDDKGTKFVLEAITEGGVSKTPFDTFLNRSLTDNGEPKVVVCRLKEKYRDEINVALEYGSKLIGYPYDNVYTIGDSMYYCSEYVYEMLHNTGEHKDIFKLNPMTFKDDDTGDYLPFWVKYYDSLNVDIPEGKLGLNPNGMYKSNNIDSIYSFY
;
A
#
# COMPACT_ATOMS: atom_id res chain seq x y z
N MET A 1 48.72 21.13 31.86
CA MET A 1 47.89 19.89 31.84
C MET A 1 46.39 20.17 31.82
N LEU A 2 45.87 21.13 32.61
CA LEU A 2 44.44 21.49 32.67
C LEU A 2 43.85 21.99 31.34
N VAL A 3 44.57 22.84 30.61
CA VAL A 3 44.11 23.45 29.34
C VAL A 3 43.89 22.39 28.24
N LYS A 4 44.79 21.41 28.14
CA LYS A 4 44.66 20.29 27.19
C LYS A 4 43.42 19.42 27.49
N ARG A 5 43.09 19.19 28.78
CA ARG A 5 41.88 18.45 29.17
C ARG A 5 40.60 19.23 28.81
N ARG A 6 40.57 20.55 29.01
CA ARG A 6 39.42 21.39 28.62
C ARG A 6 39.20 21.45 27.11
N LEU A 7 40.29 21.51 26.32
CA LEU A 7 40.21 21.48 24.85
C LEU A 7 39.68 20.14 24.35
N LEU A 8 40.13 19.02 24.93
CA LEU A 8 39.66 17.69 24.57
C LEU A 8 38.18 17.49 24.90
N SER A 9 37.73 17.96 26.07
CA SER A 9 36.31 17.93 26.44
C SER A 9 35.44 18.79 25.51
N PHE A 10 35.94 19.94 25.08
CA PHE A 10 35.23 20.80 24.12
C PHE A 10 35.12 20.16 22.73
N LEU A 11 36.19 19.55 22.23
CA LEU A 11 36.17 18.83 20.95
C LEU A 11 35.24 17.61 20.99
N LEU A 12 35.18 16.90 22.12
CA LEU A 12 34.24 15.77 22.30
C LEU A 12 32.78 16.24 22.31
N LEU A 13 32.48 17.35 22.99
CA LEU A 13 31.13 17.93 22.99
C LEU A 13 30.73 18.45 21.60
N LEU A 14 31.67 19.04 20.86
CA LEU A 14 31.45 19.46 19.48
C LEU A 14 31.18 18.26 18.55
N PHE A 15 31.93 17.17 18.72
CA PHE A 15 31.72 15.93 17.96
C PHE A 15 30.36 15.27 18.27
N ILE A 16 29.94 15.24 19.54
CA ILE A 16 28.62 14.75 19.93
C ILE A 16 27.52 15.65 19.35
N ALA A 17 27.68 16.98 19.39
CA ALA A 17 26.72 17.90 18.78
C ALA A 17 26.61 17.70 17.26
N ILE A 18 27.72 17.46 16.57
CA ILE A 18 27.73 17.15 15.13
C ILE A 18 27.01 15.82 14.84
N LEU A 19 27.21 14.79 15.66
CA LEU A 19 26.49 13.51 15.53
C LEU A 19 24.99 13.64 15.78
N VAL A 20 24.57 14.51 16.71
CA VAL A 20 23.15 14.80 16.96
C VAL A 20 22.52 15.57 15.79
N VAL A 21 23.26 16.50 15.17
CA VAL A 21 22.79 17.23 13.97
C VAL A 21 22.78 16.35 12.71
N TYR A 22 23.61 15.30 12.64
CA TYR A 22 23.66 14.39 11.49
C TYR A 22 22.53 13.36 11.44
N LYS A 23 21.69 13.24 12.48
CA LYS A 23 20.36 12.62 12.36
C LYS A 23 19.40 13.59 11.64
N LYS A 24 19.76 13.97 10.41
CA LYS A 24 18.83 14.60 9.49
C LYS A 24 17.96 13.48 8.96
N ASP A 25 16.66 13.51 9.26
CA ASP A 25 15.68 12.63 8.60
C ASP A 25 15.79 12.83 7.09
N ILE A 26 16.49 11.92 6.43
CA ILE A 26 16.56 11.88 4.97
C ILE A 26 15.17 11.45 4.53
N LYS A 27 14.32 12.44 4.23
CA LYS A 27 13.04 12.17 3.58
C LYS A 27 13.33 11.42 2.28
N PRO A 28 12.68 10.27 2.03
CA PRO A 28 12.93 9.53 0.82
C PRO A 28 12.45 10.32 -0.40
N VAL A 29 13.14 10.12 -1.51
CA VAL A 29 12.70 10.63 -2.81
C VAL A 29 11.64 9.69 -3.35
N PHE A 30 10.39 10.15 -3.34
CA PHE A 30 9.28 9.44 -3.98
C PHE A 30 9.36 9.57 -5.49
N VAL A 31 9.04 8.49 -6.20
CA VAL A 31 9.07 8.41 -7.66
C VAL A 31 7.80 7.74 -8.19
N SER A 32 7.46 8.01 -9.45
CA SER A 32 6.40 7.28 -10.14
C SER A 32 6.63 5.77 -10.04
N GLY A 33 5.58 5.01 -9.75
CA GLY A 33 5.64 3.57 -9.53
C GLY A 33 5.88 3.14 -8.08
N ASP A 34 6.12 4.06 -7.15
CA ASP A 34 6.07 3.74 -5.72
C ASP A 34 4.66 3.23 -5.36
N ILE A 35 4.59 2.13 -4.61
CA ILE A 35 3.34 1.48 -4.21
C ILE A 35 3.04 1.86 -2.76
N LEU A 36 1.82 2.34 -2.51
CA LEU A 36 1.42 2.91 -1.24
C LEU A 36 0.38 2.03 -0.59
N PHE A 37 0.78 1.40 0.50
CA PHE A 37 -0.09 0.56 1.31
C PHE A 37 -0.63 1.39 2.47
N GLN A 38 -1.95 1.45 2.61
CA GLN A 38 -2.63 2.26 3.62
C GLN A 38 -3.53 1.40 4.49
N ASP A 39 -3.46 1.64 5.79
CA ASP A 39 -4.51 1.22 6.72
C ASP A 39 -5.58 2.30 6.76
N THR A 40 -6.70 2.09 6.07
CA THR A 40 -7.74 3.12 5.98
C THR A 40 -8.58 3.24 7.25
N SER A 41 -8.47 2.30 8.21
CA SER A 41 -9.30 2.25 9.42
C SER A 41 -10.82 2.39 9.14
N ARG A 42 -11.29 2.02 7.94
CA ARG A 42 -12.69 2.14 7.48
C ARG A 42 -13.61 1.10 8.13
N GLY A 43 -13.75 1.13 9.44
CA GLY A 43 -14.72 0.33 10.17
C GLY A 43 -14.56 -1.19 9.97
N ASP A 44 -15.68 -1.88 9.86
CA ASP A 44 -15.73 -3.35 9.92
C ASP A 44 -15.14 -4.05 8.69
N ILE A 45 -15.21 -3.42 7.50
CA ILE A 45 -14.61 -4.01 6.29
C ILE A 45 -13.09 -4.05 6.35
N SER A 46 -12.46 -2.98 6.87
CA SER A 46 -11.02 -2.96 7.13
C SER A 46 -10.68 -4.10 8.09
N LYS A 47 -11.40 -4.23 9.22
CA LYS A 47 -11.16 -5.30 10.20
C LYS A 47 -11.32 -6.70 9.60
N ALA A 48 -12.35 -6.92 8.78
CA ALA A 48 -12.62 -8.21 8.16
C ALA A 48 -11.56 -8.61 7.13
N ILE A 49 -11.10 -7.66 6.29
CA ILE A 49 -9.96 -7.87 5.39
C ILE A 49 -8.73 -8.22 6.20
N LYS A 50 -8.43 -7.44 7.23
CA LYS A 50 -7.28 -7.63 8.10
C LYS A 50 -7.28 -9.01 8.76
N LYS A 51 -8.39 -9.42 9.37
CA LYS A 51 -8.51 -10.70 10.09
C LYS A 51 -8.17 -11.92 9.22
N VAL A 52 -8.43 -11.88 7.92
CA VAL A 52 -8.15 -13.00 7.00
C VAL A 52 -6.87 -12.82 6.16
N THR A 53 -6.13 -11.74 6.37
CA THR A 53 -4.93 -11.42 5.57
C THR A 53 -3.70 -11.00 6.38
N GLU A 54 -3.88 -10.75 7.68
CA GLU A 54 -2.79 -10.41 8.60
C GLU A 54 -1.80 -11.55 8.77
N ASP A 55 -0.56 -11.19 9.09
CA ASP A 55 0.43 -12.11 9.63
C ASP A 55 0.58 -11.82 11.10
N GLU A 56 0.53 -12.83 11.97
CA GLU A 56 0.80 -12.65 13.40
C GLU A 56 2.20 -12.05 13.66
N ASN A 57 3.13 -12.19 12.71
CA ASN A 57 4.49 -11.66 12.82
C ASN A 57 4.67 -10.24 12.25
N ASN A 58 3.63 -9.63 11.66
CA ASN A 58 3.70 -8.29 11.08
C ASN A 58 2.74 -7.34 11.79
N SER A 59 3.30 -6.33 12.48
CA SER A 59 2.51 -5.34 13.22
C SER A 59 1.74 -4.37 12.32
N LYS A 60 1.97 -4.40 10.99
CA LYS A 60 1.30 -3.52 10.02
C LYS A 60 0.35 -4.32 9.15
N SER A 61 -0.86 -3.78 9.03
CA SER A 61 -1.95 -4.42 8.32
C SER A 61 -2.70 -3.41 7.47
N PHE A 62 -2.72 -3.68 6.17
CA PHE A 62 -3.19 -2.77 5.14
C PHE A 62 -4.54 -3.22 4.60
N SER A 63 -5.46 -2.27 4.48
CA SER A 63 -6.78 -2.48 3.88
C SER A 63 -6.94 -1.81 2.53
N HIS A 64 -5.91 -1.09 2.07
CA HIS A 64 -5.94 -0.38 0.80
C HIS A 64 -4.55 -0.26 0.19
N VAL A 65 -4.51 -0.14 -1.14
CA VAL A 65 -3.27 0.05 -1.91
C VAL A 65 -3.52 0.96 -3.12
N GLY A 66 -2.51 1.73 -3.50
CA GLY A 66 -2.47 2.48 -4.75
C GLY A 66 -1.04 2.64 -5.25
N ILE A 67 -0.87 3.25 -6.42
CA ILE A 67 0.44 3.48 -7.04
C ILE A 67 0.66 4.95 -7.36
N LEU A 68 1.83 5.48 -7.01
CA LEU A 68 2.19 6.87 -7.20
C LEU A 68 2.44 7.18 -8.66
N GLN A 69 1.84 8.25 -9.15
CA GLN A 69 2.14 8.88 -10.42
C GLN A 69 2.57 10.32 -10.16
N ILE A 70 3.71 10.70 -10.71
CA ILE A 70 4.20 12.07 -10.73
C ILE A 70 4.11 12.57 -12.17
N ASP A 71 3.41 13.68 -12.40
CA ASP A 71 3.31 14.28 -13.74
C ASP A 71 4.56 15.11 -14.10
N ASP A 72 4.61 15.60 -15.35
CA ASP A 72 5.73 16.39 -15.87
C ASP A 72 5.98 17.70 -15.10
N LYS A 73 4.99 18.17 -14.32
CA LYS A 73 5.09 19.35 -13.47
C LYS A 73 5.55 19.02 -12.05
N GLY A 74 5.77 17.74 -11.75
CA GLY A 74 6.14 17.25 -10.42
C GLY A 74 4.94 17.06 -9.47
N THR A 75 3.71 17.17 -9.96
CA THR A 75 2.50 16.99 -9.16
C THR A 75 2.27 15.52 -8.89
N LYS A 76 2.05 15.19 -7.61
CA LYS A 76 1.93 13.81 -7.14
C LYS A 76 0.47 13.41 -6.99
N PHE A 77 0.14 12.26 -7.54
CA PHE A 77 -1.17 11.64 -7.42
C PHE A 77 -1.04 10.15 -7.14
N VAL A 78 -1.97 9.58 -6.40
CA VAL A 78 -2.10 8.13 -6.26
C VAL A 78 -3.20 7.66 -7.20
N LEU A 79 -2.84 6.76 -8.10
CA LEU A 79 -3.80 5.98 -8.87
C LEU A 79 -4.30 4.85 -7.97
N GLU A 80 -5.61 4.79 -7.75
CA GLU A 80 -6.23 3.82 -6.84
C GLU A 80 -7.67 3.53 -7.27
N ALA A 81 -8.22 2.40 -6.83
CA ALA A 81 -9.65 2.13 -6.91
C ALA A 81 -10.26 2.26 -5.51
N ILE A 82 -11.25 3.14 -5.34
CA ILE A 82 -11.94 3.38 -4.07
C ILE A 82 -13.45 3.28 -4.23
N THR A 83 -14.14 2.87 -3.16
CA THR A 83 -15.61 2.73 -3.14
C THR A 83 -16.34 3.98 -3.62
N GLU A 84 -15.85 5.16 -3.23
CA GLU A 84 -16.37 6.46 -3.64
C GLU A 84 -15.59 6.95 -4.87
N GLY A 85 -16.06 6.62 -6.06
CA GLY A 85 -15.49 7.12 -7.33
C GLY A 85 -14.82 6.07 -8.21
N GLY A 86 -14.72 4.81 -7.77
CA GLY A 86 -14.11 3.74 -8.54
C GLY A 86 -12.61 3.98 -8.77
N VAL A 87 -12.13 3.63 -9.96
CA VAL A 87 -10.75 3.90 -10.38
C VAL A 87 -10.55 5.41 -10.55
N SER A 88 -9.67 5.97 -9.75
CA SER A 88 -9.52 7.40 -9.55
C SER A 88 -8.06 7.83 -9.46
N LYS A 89 -7.84 9.13 -9.66
CA LYS A 89 -6.57 9.80 -9.46
C LYS A 89 -6.69 10.77 -8.28
N THR A 90 -6.16 10.39 -7.13
CA THR A 90 -6.28 11.15 -5.88
C THR A 90 -5.03 11.98 -5.63
N PRO A 91 -5.13 13.25 -5.22
CA PRO A 91 -3.96 14.03 -4.80
C PRO A 91 -3.20 13.32 -3.68
N PHE A 92 -1.87 13.30 -3.77
CA PHE A 92 -1.02 12.56 -2.83
C PHE A 92 -1.29 12.93 -1.36
N ASP A 93 -1.42 14.21 -1.04
CA ASP A 93 -1.71 14.66 0.32
C ASP A 93 -3.12 14.23 0.78
N THR A 94 -4.10 14.20 -0.13
CA THR A 94 -5.44 13.68 0.18
C THR A 94 -5.39 12.18 0.50
N PHE A 95 -4.61 11.40 -0.25
CA PHE A 95 -4.39 9.98 0.05
C PHE A 95 -3.76 9.81 1.43
N LEU A 96 -2.64 10.49 1.72
CA LEU A 96 -1.92 10.38 2.99
C LEU A 96 -2.81 10.74 4.19
N ASN A 97 -3.56 11.84 4.09
CA ASN A 97 -4.38 12.35 5.19
C ASN A 97 -5.73 11.63 5.37
N ARG A 98 -6.05 10.65 4.53
CA ARG A 98 -7.30 9.87 4.62
C ARG A 98 -7.39 9.08 5.92
N SER A 99 -6.28 8.57 6.42
CA SER A 99 -6.24 7.83 7.68
C SER A 99 -4.94 8.11 8.43
N LEU A 100 -5.10 8.61 9.65
CA LEU A 100 -4.02 9.08 10.50
C LEU A 100 -3.96 8.28 11.80
N THR A 101 -2.78 8.20 12.40
CA THR A 101 -2.57 7.78 13.79
C THR A 101 -3.14 8.83 14.75
N ASP A 102 -3.21 8.49 16.04
CA ASP A 102 -3.64 9.44 17.09
C ASP A 102 -2.71 10.66 17.18
N ASN A 103 -1.46 10.52 16.72
CA ASN A 103 -0.48 11.60 16.63
C ASN A 103 -0.58 12.42 15.33
N GLY A 104 -1.52 12.10 14.44
CA GLY A 104 -1.73 12.80 13.17
C GLY A 104 -0.82 12.33 12.03
N GLU A 105 -0.15 11.20 12.17
CA GLU A 105 0.76 10.67 11.15
C GLU A 105 0.02 9.75 10.16
N PRO A 106 0.29 9.83 8.85
CA PRO A 106 -0.35 8.94 7.88
C PRO A 106 -0.09 7.47 8.18
N LYS A 107 -1.13 6.64 8.17
CA LYS A 107 -1.01 5.18 8.28
C LYS A 107 -0.62 4.55 6.95
N VAL A 108 0.53 4.96 6.41
CA VAL A 108 0.98 4.61 5.05
C VAL A 108 2.40 4.08 5.09
N VAL A 109 2.65 2.98 4.37
CA VAL A 109 3.99 2.50 4.01
C VAL A 109 4.17 2.63 2.51
N VAL A 110 5.31 3.17 2.11
CA VAL A 110 5.70 3.30 0.71
C VAL A 110 6.71 2.21 0.39
N CYS A 111 6.42 1.46 -0.65
CA CYS A 111 7.27 0.41 -1.19
C CYS A 111 7.67 0.75 -2.62
N ARG A 112 8.76 0.16 -3.09
CA ARG A 112 9.25 0.31 -4.45
C ARG A 112 9.52 -1.05 -5.06
N LEU A 113 9.16 -1.21 -6.33
CA LEU A 113 9.54 -2.40 -7.11
C LEU A 113 11.06 -2.58 -7.15
N LYS A 114 11.50 -3.83 -7.04
CA LYS A 114 12.90 -4.20 -7.26
C LYS A 114 13.34 -3.82 -8.66
N GLU A 115 14.62 -3.56 -8.82
CA GLU A 115 15.20 -2.99 -10.04
C GLU A 115 14.77 -3.71 -11.32
N LYS A 116 14.75 -5.05 -11.31
CA LYS A 116 14.32 -5.89 -12.44
C LYS A 116 12.90 -5.63 -12.96
N TYR A 117 12.03 -4.97 -12.20
CA TYR A 117 10.63 -4.71 -12.59
C TYR A 117 10.36 -3.23 -12.89
N ARG A 118 11.36 -2.35 -12.77
CA ARG A 118 11.13 -0.90 -12.85
C ARG A 118 10.84 -0.41 -14.26
N ASP A 119 11.29 -1.14 -15.28
CA ASP A 119 11.04 -0.79 -16.67
C ASP A 119 9.54 -0.89 -17.04
N GLU A 120 8.77 -1.64 -16.25
CA GLU A 120 7.32 -1.83 -16.44
C GLU A 120 6.48 -0.63 -15.96
N ILE A 121 7.07 0.24 -15.13
CA ILE A 121 6.32 1.30 -14.42
C ILE A 121 5.62 2.25 -15.39
N ASN A 122 6.30 2.68 -16.45
CA ASN A 122 5.74 3.69 -17.35
C ASN A 122 4.51 3.13 -18.10
N VAL A 123 4.60 1.92 -18.64
CA VAL A 123 3.47 1.29 -19.35
C VAL A 123 2.34 0.96 -18.38
N ALA A 124 2.66 0.49 -17.17
CA ALA A 124 1.67 0.22 -16.13
C ALA A 124 0.87 1.47 -15.74
N LEU A 125 1.55 2.60 -15.54
CA LEU A 125 0.91 3.89 -15.23
C LEU A 125 0.07 4.42 -16.39
N GLU A 126 0.51 4.24 -17.63
CA GLU A 126 -0.26 4.60 -18.82
C GLU A 126 -1.56 3.78 -18.91
N TYR A 127 -1.48 2.47 -18.69
CA TYR A 127 -2.64 1.58 -18.68
C TYR A 127 -3.61 1.92 -17.56
N GLY A 128 -3.13 2.07 -16.32
CA GLY A 128 -3.99 2.45 -15.21
C GLY A 128 -4.71 3.78 -15.46
N SER A 129 -4.03 4.74 -16.07
CA SER A 129 -4.64 6.02 -16.44
C SER A 129 -5.81 5.85 -17.43
N LYS A 130 -5.82 4.82 -18.28
CA LYS A 130 -6.93 4.52 -19.21
C LYS A 130 -8.14 3.90 -18.50
N LEU A 131 -7.95 3.33 -17.31
CA LEU A 131 -9.01 2.72 -16.51
C LEU A 131 -9.70 3.72 -15.57
N ILE A 132 -9.23 4.97 -15.50
CA ILE A 132 -9.88 6.00 -14.67
C ILE A 132 -11.36 6.15 -15.05
N GLY A 133 -12.23 6.15 -14.05
CA GLY A 133 -13.68 6.22 -14.19
C GLY A 133 -14.39 4.87 -14.19
N TYR A 134 -13.67 3.75 -14.25
CA TYR A 134 -14.27 2.43 -14.08
C TYR A 134 -14.80 2.26 -12.63
N PRO A 135 -15.94 1.58 -12.44
CA PRO A 135 -16.56 1.43 -11.12
C PRO A 135 -15.71 0.60 -10.16
N TYR A 136 -15.99 0.77 -8.87
CA TYR A 136 -15.38 -0.05 -7.83
C TYR A 136 -16.01 -1.44 -7.80
N ASP A 137 -15.17 -2.48 -7.75
CA ASP A 137 -15.66 -3.84 -7.54
C ASP A 137 -15.92 -4.10 -6.05
N ASN A 138 -17.20 -4.30 -5.72
CA ASN A 138 -17.65 -4.64 -4.38
C ASN A 138 -17.71 -6.16 -4.15
N VAL A 139 -17.62 -6.97 -5.20
CA VAL A 139 -17.67 -8.43 -5.09
C VAL A 139 -16.26 -9.01 -4.88
N TYR A 140 -15.22 -8.26 -5.21
CA TYR A 140 -13.82 -8.66 -5.09
C TYR A 140 -13.48 -9.85 -6.01
N THR A 141 -13.93 -9.80 -7.25
CA THR A 141 -13.71 -10.81 -8.28
C THR A 141 -12.96 -10.24 -9.46
N ILE A 142 -11.87 -10.91 -9.84
CA ILE A 142 -11.03 -10.44 -10.94
C ILE A 142 -11.62 -10.80 -12.30
N GLY A 143 -11.40 -9.92 -13.28
CA GLY A 143 -11.59 -10.20 -14.70
C GLY A 143 -12.85 -9.60 -15.32
N ASP A 144 -13.50 -8.68 -14.61
CA ASP A 144 -14.56 -7.85 -15.17
C ASP A 144 -14.08 -6.41 -15.42
N SER A 145 -15.02 -5.48 -15.64
CA SER A 145 -14.74 -4.04 -15.84
C SER A 145 -15.05 -3.23 -14.59
N MET A 146 -14.80 -3.81 -13.42
CA MET A 146 -14.88 -3.19 -12.12
C MET A 146 -13.57 -3.53 -11.41
N TYR A 147 -13.06 -2.63 -10.58
CA TYR A 147 -11.77 -2.86 -9.95
C TYR A 147 -11.82 -2.56 -8.46
N TYR A 148 -11.26 -3.44 -7.66
CA TYR A 148 -10.90 -3.14 -6.28
C TYR A 148 -9.41 -2.80 -6.17
N CYS A 149 -8.99 -2.21 -5.04
CA CYS A 149 -7.71 -1.51 -4.94
C CYS A 149 -6.48 -2.34 -5.36
N SER A 150 -6.37 -3.57 -4.87
CA SER A 150 -5.23 -4.45 -5.19
C SER A 150 -5.33 -5.12 -6.55
N GLU A 151 -6.54 -5.38 -7.04
CA GLU A 151 -6.74 -5.82 -8.43
C GLU A 151 -6.30 -4.74 -9.40
N TYR A 152 -6.69 -3.48 -9.18
CA TYR A 152 -6.30 -2.39 -10.04
C TYR A 152 -4.77 -2.28 -10.19
N VAL A 153 -4.03 -2.32 -9.07
CA VAL A 153 -2.55 -2.30 -9.11
C VAL A 153 -1.98 -3.57 -9.75
N TYR A 154 -2.61 -4.74 -9.54
CA TYR A 154 -2.24 -5.97 -10.20
C TYR A 154 -2.40 -5.88 -11.71
N GLU A 155 -3.56 -5.47 -12.20
CA GLU A 155 -3.88 -5.34 -13.62
C GLU A 155 -2.93 -4.35 -14.31
N MET A 156 -2.62 -3.24 -13.63
CA MET A 156 -1.63 -2.27 -14.12
C MET A 156 -0.26 -2.91 -14.36
N LEU A 157 0.24 -3.72 -13.43
CA LEU A 157 1.59 -4.28 -13.52
C LEU A 157 1.64 -5.60 -14.30
N HIS A 158 0.53 -6.35 -14.31
CA HIS A 158 0.44 -7.65 -14.95
C HIS A 158 0.12 -7.55 -16.43
N ASN A 159 -0.83 -6.71 -16.87
CA ASN A 159 -1.26 -6.71 -18.28
C ASN A 159 -0.29 -5.99 -19.20
N THR A 160 0.48 -5.04 -18.68
CA THR A 160 1.33 -4.19 -19.51
C THR A 160 2.76 -4.67 -19.63
N GLY A 161 3.24 -5.46 -18.67
CA GLY A 161 4.64 -5.82 -18.59
C GLY A 161 4.97 -7.18 -19.17
N GLU A 162 6.26 -7.38 -19.46
CA GLU A 162 6.85 -8.67 -19.79
C GLU A 162 6.87 -9.57 -18.54
N HIS A 163 6.99 -8.95 -17.36
CA HIS A 163 7.02 -9.62 -16.06
C HIS A 163 5.61 -9.90 -15.49
N LYS A 164 5.09 -11.10 -15.76
CA LYS A 164 3.79 -11.55 -15.22
C LYS A 164 3.82 -12.01 -13.76
N ASP A 165 4.99 -12.03 -13.12
CA ASP A 165 5.22 -12.63 -11.79
C ASP A 165 5.42 -11.60 -10.66
N ILE A 166 5.19 -10.30 -10.91
CA ILE A 166 5.38 -9.22 -9.92
C ILE A 166 4.51 -9.44 -8.68
N PHE A 167 3.23 -9.70 -8.90
CA PHE A 167 2.26 -10.11 -7.88
C PHE A 167 1.52 -11.35 -8.36
N LYS A 168 1.13 -12.20 -7.43
CA LYS A 168 0.46 -13.47 -7.72
C LYS A 168 -0.95 -13.47 -7.15
N LEU A 169 -1.88 -13.96 -7.96
CA LEU A 169 -3.20 -14.29 -7.48
C LEU A 169 -3.13 -15.54 -6.61
N ASN A 170 -3.91 -15.55 -5.54
CA ASN A 170 -4.06 -16.68 -4.62
C ASN A 170 -5.55 -16.94 -4.41
N PRO A 171 -5.95 -18.18 -4.08
CA PRO A 171 -7.30 -18.45 -3.60
C PRO A 171 -7.61 -17.56 -2.40
N MET A 172 -8.67 -16.77 -2.48
CA MET A 172 -9.12 -15.94 -1.37
C MET A 172 -9.85 -16.79 -0.33
N THR A 173 -9.73 -16.39 0.93
CA THR A 173 -10.52 -16.94 2.04
C THR A 173 -11.29 -15.82 2.71
N PHE A 174 -12.52 -16.13 3.08
CA PHE A 174 -13.40 -15.27 3.89
C PHE A 174 -13.72 -15.92 5.24
N LYS A 175 -12.99 -16.98 5.56
CA LYS A 175 -13.14 -17.78 6.76
C LYS A 175 -12.18 -17.33 7.83
N ASP A 176 -12.57 -17.58 9.06
CA ASP A 176 -11.70 -17.48 10.22
C ASP A 176 -10.75 -18.68 10.26
N ASP A 177 -9.45 -18.45 10.41
CA ASP A 177 -8.44 -19.52 10.41
C ASP A 177 -8.56 -20.44 11.65
N ASP A 178 -9.12 -19.94 12.76
CA ASP A 178 -9.27 -20.71 14.00
C ASP A 178 -10.48 -21.65 13.91
N THR A 179 -11.60 -21.17 13.35
CA THR A 179 -12.86 -21.95 13.32
C THR A 179 -13.13 -22.65 11.99
N GLY A 180 -12.59 -22.14 10.88
CA GLY A 180 -12.91 -22.60 9.52
C GLY A 180 -14.29 -22.15 9.01
N ASP A 181 -15.03 -21.35 9.78
CA ASP A 181 -16.33 -20.79 9.38
C ASP A 181 -16.16 -19.43 8.71
N TYR A 182 -17.12 -19.03 7.87
CA TYR A 182 -17.15 -17.67 7.33
C TYR A 182 -17.29 -16.64 8.45
N LEU A 183 -16.51 -15.56 8.37
CA LEU A 183 -16.67 -14.46 9.31
C LEU A 183 -18.09 -13.86 9.17
N PRO A 184 -18.80 -13.58 10.28
CA PRO A 184 -20.16 -13.03 10.23
C PRO A 184 -20.29 -11.74 9.42
N PHE A 185 -19.23 -10.93 9.39
CA PHE A 185 -19.16 -9.75 8.54
C PHE A 185 -19.32 -10.10 7.06
N TRP A 186 -18.55 -11.06 6.56
CA TRP A 186 -18.57 -11.45 5.15
C TRP A 186 -19.90 -12.09 4.76
N VAL A 187 -20.47 -12.92 5.63
CA VAL A 187 -21.83 -13.48 5.41
C VAL A 187 -22.84 -12.36 5.20
N LYS A 188 -22.89 -11.38 6.10
CA LYS A 188 -23.82 -10.24 6.00
C LYS A 188 -23.51 -9.35 4.79
N TYR A 189 -22.24 -9.14 4.49
CA TYR A 189 -21.80 -8.31 3.37
C TYR A 189 -22.28 -8.88 2.03
N TYR A 190 -21.97 -10.15 1.75
CA TYR A 190 -22.33 -10.78 0.49
C TYR A 190 -23.84 -11.06 0.38
N ASP A 191 -24.53 -11.33 1.49
CA ASP A 191 -26.00 -11.38 1.53
C ASP A 191 -26.62 -10.04 1.10
N SER A 192 -26.07 -8.90 1.57
CA SER A 192 -26.55 -7.58 1.17
C SER A 192 -26.31 -7.24 -0.31
N LEU A 193 -25.32 -7.88 -0.93
CA LEU A 193 -25.03 -7.77 -2.36
C LEU A 193 -25.84 -8.77 -3.21
N ASN A 194 -26.54 -9.71 -2.57
CA ASN A 194 -27.27 -10.80 -3.21
C ASN A 194 -26.39 -11.62 -4.16
N VAL A 195 -25.17 -11.94 -3.72
CA VAL A 195 -24.21 -12.80 -4.43
C VAL A 195 -23.53 -13.78 -3.47
N ASP A 196 -22.99 -14.86 -4.01
CA ASP A 196 -22.23 -15.83 -3.22
C ASP A 196 -20.88 -15.26 -2.77
N ILE A 197 -20.42 -15.65 -1.58
CA ILE A 197 -19.06 -15.39 -1.11
C ILE A 197 -18.08 -16.03 -2.10
N PRO A 198 -17.12 -15.29 -2.69
CA PRO A 198 -16.18 -15.80 -3.69
C PRO A 198 -15.03 -16.61 -3.05
N GLU A 199 -15.36 -17.47 -2.10
CA GLU A 199 -14.42 -18.37 -1.42
C GLU A 199 -13.66 -19.24 -2.43
N GLY A 200 -12.34 -19.29 -2.30
CA GLY A 200 -11.47 -20.08 -3.16
C GLY A 200 -11.25 -19.50 -4.57
N LYS A 201 -11.96 -18.43 -4.96
CA LYS A 201 -11.68 -17.73 -6.22
C LYS A 201 -10.32 -17.05 -6.14
N LEU A 202 -9.65 -16.95 -7.29
CA LEU A 202 -8.38 -16.25 -7.39
C LEU A 202 -8.58 -14.75 -7.19
N GLY A 203 -7.76 -14.20 -6.31
CA GLY A 203 -7.70 -12.78 -6.04
C GLY A 203 -6.39 -12.43 -5.36
N LEU A 204 -6.28 -11.18 -4.96
CA LEU A 204 -5.18 -10.70 -4.13
C LEU A 204 -5.66 -9.58 -3.22
N ASN A 205 -4.86 -9.23 -2.21
CA ASN A 205 -5.16 -8.19 -1.24
C ASN A 205 -3.90 -7.36 -0.91
N PRO A 206 -4.04 -6.16 -0.30
CA PRO A 206 -2.91 -5.30 0.02
C PRO A 206 -1.83 -5.98 0.89
N ASN A 207 -2.22 -6.77 1.90
CA ASN A 207 -1.26 -7.48 2.76
C ASN A 207 -0.48 -8.55 1.99
N GLY A 208 -1.14 -9.33 1.14
CA GLY A 208 -0.50 -10.33 0.29
C GLY A 208 0.50 -9.70 -0.70
N MET A 209 0.14 -8.56 -1.29
CA MET A 209 1.06 -7.77 -2.13
C MET A 209 2.25 -7.24 -1.32
N TYR A 210 2.01 -6.71 -0.12
CA TYR A 210 3.05 -6.18 0.76
C TYR A 210 4.10 -7.23 1.14
N LYS A 211 3.70 -8.50 1.30
CA LYS A 211 4.61 -9.63 1.58
C LYS A 211 5.44 -10.08 0.38
N SER A 212 5.22 -9.52 -0.81
CA SER A 212 5.94 -9.92 -2.02
C SER A 212 7.44 -9.63 -1.91
N ASN A 213 8.27 -10.60 -2.26
CA ASN A 213 9.72 -10.44 -2.37
C ASN A 213 10.14 -9.57 -3.58
N ASN A 214 9.19 -9.02 -4.34
CA ASN A 214 9.43 -8.20 -5.54
C ASN A 214 9.42 -6.70 -5.26
N ILE A 215 9.13 -6.29 -4.03
CA ILE A 215 9.15 -4.90 -3.58
C ILE A 215 10.04 -4.75 -2.35
N ASP A 216 10.56 -3.54 -2.14
CA ASP A 216 11.30 -3.16 -0.93
C ASP A 216 10.56 -1.99 -0.25
N SER A 217 10.43 -2.03 1.08
CA SER A 217 9.91 -0.90 1.85
C SER A 217 10.93 0.24 1.86
N ILE A 218 10.52 1.43 1.43
CA ILE A 218 11.40 2.60 1.34
C ILE A 218 11.08 3.68 2.38
N TYR A 219 9.84 3.69 2.88
CA TYR A 219 9.41 4.66 3.90
C TYR A 219 8.19 4.20 4.68
N SER A 220 8.15 4.58 5.95
CA SER A 220 6.97 4.47 6.80
C SER A 220 6.59 5.85 7.28
N PHE A 221 5.33 6.22 7.09
CA PHE A 221 4.74 7.42 7.71
C PHE A 221 4.25 7.15 9.13
N TYR A 222 3.99 5.87 9.49
CA TYR A 222 3.79 5.45 10.89
C TYR A 222 4.98 5.81 11.77
#